data_AF-A0A1I7UZR8-F1
#
_entry.id   AF-A0A1I7UZR8-F1
#
_cell.length_a   1.000
_cell.length_b   1.000
_cell.length_c   1.000
_cell.angle_alpha   90.00
_cell.angle_beta   90.00
_cell.angle_gamma   90.00
#
_symmetry.space_group_name_H-M   'P 1'
#
loop_
_entity.id
_entity.type
_entity.pdbx_description
1 polymer ?
#
loop_
_entity_poly.entity_id
_entity_poly.type
_entity_poly.pdbx_seq_one_letter_code
_entity_poly.pdbx_strand_id
1 'polypeptide(L)'
;MLKVVEWLSLDHLLSMDCKEIDMRNDFISNQEVNLFLKSWKEGKTNSRLERIGMKYGYEKVVDWNIILKGLKPKIRDLRTTKYKFMKRSMYRNEYVIWRHGGIDIQRDDGTIGMICLLSFDALEENEEISQIAIDYFEKYRDKDWNSGEVEIEEDTIVEQEARIYGRLARDNYFEMIVFDPKLNSF
;
A
#
# COMPACT_ATOMS: atom_id res chain seq x y z
N MET A 1 -8.68 -13.90 -32.57
CA MET A 1 -9.01 -13.67 -31.14
C MET A 1 -7.73 -13.89 -30.36
N LEU A 2 -7.05 -12.81 -29.95
CA LEU A 2 -5.83 -12.92 -29.14
C LEU A 2 -6.25 -13.32 -27.72
N LYS A 3 -5.80 -14.49 -27.27
CA LYS A 3 -5.98 -14.93 -25.89
C LYS A 3 -4.88 -14.23 -25.07
N VAL A 4 -5.25 -13.18 -24.34
CA VAL A 4 -4.36 -12.60 -23.32
C VAL A 4 -4.17 -13.70 -22.29
N VAL A 5 -2.94 -14.20 -22.18
CA VAL A 5 -2.58 -15.15 -21.13
C VAL A 5 -2.28 -14.32 -19.89
N GLU A 6 -3.24 -14.25 -18.98
CA GLU A 6 -2.98 -13.74 -17.63
C GLU A 6 -2.03 -14.72 -16.94
N TRP A 7 -0.75 -14.35 -16.82
CA TRP A 7 0.29 -15.22 -16.27
C TRP A 7 0.16 -15.39 -14.74
N LEU A 8 -0.55 -14.49 -14.07
CA LEU A 8 -0.87 -14.57 -12.64
C LEU A 8 -2.34 -14.22 -12.43
N SER A 9 -3.14 -15.18 -11.99
CA SER A 9 -4.53 -14.97 -11.57
C SER A 9 -4.60 -14.75 -10.06
N LEU A 10 -5.77 -14.34 -9.54
CA LEU A 10 -6.04 -14.32 -8.11
C LEU A 10 -5.72 -15.67 -7.43
N ASP A 11 -6.07 -16.80 -8.06
CA ASP A 11 -5.81 -18.13 -7.50
C ASP A 11 -4.31 -18.38 -7.30
N HIS A 12 -3.48 -17.97 -8.27
CA HIS A 12 -2.03 -18.01 -8.11
C HIS A 12 -1.61 -17.15 -6.92
N LEU A 13 -2.08 -15.90 -6.83
CA LEU A 13 -1.77 -15.00 -5.72
C LEU A 13 -2.14 -15.58 -4.35
N LEU A 14 -3.31 -16.21 -4.23
CA LEU A 14 -3.80 -16.82 -2.99
C LEU A 14 -3.04 -18.11 -2.61
N SER A 15 -2.53 -18.84 -3.60
CA SER A 15 -1.79 -20.11 -3.39
C SER A 15 -0.30 -19.92 -3.07
N MET A 16 0.27 -18.77 -3.40
CA MET A 16 1.67 -18.47 -3.14
C MET A 16 1.97 -18.26 -1.66
N ASP A 17 3.25 -18.39 -1.32
CA ASP A 17 3.79 -17.97 -0.03
C ASP A 17 5.14 -17.28 -0.25
N CYS A 18 5.07 -16.03 -0.71
CA CYS A 18 6.24 -15.24 -1.09
C CYS A 18 6.58 -14.21 0.00
N LYS A 19 7.88 -13.90 0.13
CA LYS A 19 8.32 -12.75 0.95
C LYS A 19 8.05 -11.42 0.26
N GLU A 20 8.23 -11.38 -1.06
CA GLU A 20 8.04 -10.16 -1.84
C GLU A 20 7.25 -10.49 -3.10
N ILE A 21 6.25 -9.66 -3.38
CA ILE A 21 5.42 -9.73 -4.59
C ILE A 21 5.49 -8.36 -5.28
N ASP A 22 6.01 -8.30 -6.50
CA ASP A 22 5.98 -7.10 -7.37
C ASP A 22 5.23 -7.49 -8.66
N MET A 23 4.03 -6.94 -8.82
CA MET A 23 3.18 -7.15 -9.99
C MET A 23 3.10 -5.86 -10.81
N ARG A 24 3.27 -5.99 -12.14
CA ARG A 24 3.18 -4.86 -13.08
C ARG A 24 2.27 -5.22 -14.24
N ASN A 25 1.52 -4.23 -14.75
CA ASN A 25 0.73 -4.29 -15.98
C ASN A 25 -0.57 -5.12 -15.91
N ASP A 26 -1.55 -4.63 -15.13
CA ASP A 26 -3.00 -4.91 -15.27
C ASP A 26 -3.57 -6.30 -14.95
N PHE A 27 -2.82 -7.21 -14.35
CA PHE A 27 -3.30 -8.58 -14.10
C PHE A 27 -4.27 -8.75 -12.91
N ILE A 28 -4.60 -7.68 -12.16
CA ILE A 28 -5.45 -7.78 -10.97
C ILE A 28 -6.34 -6.55 -10.81
N SER A 29 -7.60 -6.77 -10.46
CA SER A 29 -8.61 -5.75 -10.18
C SER A 29 -8.60 -5.31 -8.71
N ASN A 30 -9.15 -4.12 -8.42
CA ASN A 30 -9.32 -3.64 -7.04
C ASN A 30 -10.10 -4.64 -6.16
N GLN A 31 -11.09 -5.35 -6.73
CA GLN A 31 -11.86 -6.39 -6.06
C GLN A 31 -10.99 -7.60 -5.70
N GLU A 32 -10.13 -8.04 -6.61
CA GLU A 32 -9.21 -9.15 -6.36
C GLU A 32 -8.14 -8.78 -5.32
N VAL A 33 -7.66 -7.52 -5.31
CA VAL A 33 -6.80 -7.02 -4.22
C VAL A 33 -7.54 -7.06 -2.88
N ASN A 34 -8.81 -6.64 -2.81
CA ASN A 34 -9.60 -6.74 -1.59
C ASN A 34 -9.76 -8.19 -1.10
N LEU A 35 -10.04 -9.13 -2.01
CA LEU A 35 -10.14 -10.56 -1.70
C LEU A 35 -8.82 -11.11 -1.17
N PHE A 36 -7.71 -10.76 -1.81
CA PHE A 36 -6.37 -11.10 -1.34
C PHE A 36 -6.12 -10.56 0.08
N LEU A 37 -6.39 -9.29 0.34
CA LEU A 37 -6.15 -8.67 1.65
C LEU A 37 -7.03 -9.27 2.75
N LYS A 38 -8.28 -9.63 2.46
CA LYS A 38 -9.15 -10.37 3.40
C LYS A 38 -8.59 -11.75 3.72
N SER A 39 -8.17 -12.50 2.70
CA SER A 39 -7.52 -13.80 2.88
C SER A 39 -6.22 -13.69 3.68
N TRP A 40 -5.39 -12.68 3.39
CA TRP A 40 -4.16 -12.43 4.13
C TRP A 40 -4.46 -12.05 5.58
N LYS A 41 -5.44 -11.18 5.82
CA LYS A 41 -5.90 -10.77 7.16
C LYS A 41 -6.37 -11.97 8.00
N GLU A 42 -7.02 -12.95 7.40
CA GLU A 42 -7.45 -14.19 8.05
C GLU A 42 -6.31 -15.23 8.20
N GLY A 43 -5.08 -14.89 7.78
CA GLY A 43 -3.92 -15.77 7.84
C GLY A 43 -3.95 -16.93 6.84
N LYS A 44 -4.82 -16.89 5.83
CA LYS A 44 -5.05 -17.99 4.88
C LYS A 44 -4.06 -18.01 3.71
N THR A 45 -3.34 -16.93 3.45
CA THR A 45 -2.41 -16.81 2.32
C THR A 45 -1.16 -16.00 2.68
N ASN A 46 -0.04 -16.27 2.01
CA ASN A 46 1.21 -15.52 2.08
C ASN A 46 1.64 -15.14 3.51
N SER A 47 1.81 -16.17 4.36
CA SER A 47 2.19 -15.98 5.77
C SER A 47 3.61 -15.42 5.93
N ARG A 48 4.47 -15.57 4.92
CA ARG A 48 5.83 -15.02 4.89
C ARG A 48 5.93 -13.64 4.23
N LEU A 49 4.80 -13.02 3.86
CA LEU A 49 4.82 -11.74 3.15
C LEU A 49 5.51 -10.67 3.97
N GLU A 50 6.49 -9.99 3.37
CA GLU A 50 7.19 -8.82 3.89
C GLU A 50 6.79 -7.57 3.08
N ARG A 51 6.52 -7.73 1.77
CA ARG A 51 6.13 -6.64 0.88
C ARG A 51 5.28 -7.11 -0.30
N ILE A 52 4.27 -6.32 -0.66
CA ILE A 52 3.55 -6.45 -1.91
C ILE A 52 3.38 -5.09 -2.59
N GLY A 53 3.68 -5.05 -3.89
CA GLY A 53 3.50 -3.89 -4.75
C GLY A 53 2.77 -4.29 -6.03
N MET A 54 1.76 -3.52 -6.43
CA MET A 54 0.97 -3.78 -7.62
C MET A 54 0.78 -2.50 -8.41
N LYS A 55 1.34 -2.45 -9.61
CA LYS A 55 1.17 -1.35 -10.55
C LYS A 55 0.04 -1.66 -11.53
N TYR A 56 -1.01 -0.86 -11.45
CA TYR A 56 -2.11 -0.80 -12.40
C TYR A 56 -1.60 -0.17 -13.70
N GLY A 57 -2.15 -0.58 -14.84
CA GLY A 57 -1.81 0.02 -16.13
C GLY A 57 -2.41 1.41 -16.29
N TYR A 58 -2.09 2.03 -17.44
CA TYR A 58 -2.23 3.47 -17.64
C TYR A 58 -3.66 4.03 -17.50
N GLU A 59 -4.70 3.19 -17.63
CA GLU A 59 -6.10 3.61 -17.54
C GLU A 59 -6.78 3.23 -16.23
N LYS A 60 -6.09 2.54 -15.32
CA LYS A 60 -6.67 2.05 -14.06
C LYS A 60 -6.07 2.77 -12.86
N VAL A 61 -6.97 3.25 -12.01
CA VAL A 61 -6.64 3.84 -10.70
C VAL A 61 -6.94 2.85 -9.57
N VAL A 62 -6.20 3.01 -8.48
CA VAL A 62 -6.45 2.32 -7.23
C VAL A 62 -7.73 2.87 -6.63
N ASP A 63 -8.74 2.02 -6.50
CA ASP A 63 -9.99 2.36 -5.83
C ASP A 63 -9.89 1.94 -4.36
N TRP A 64 -9.56 2.91 -3.52
CA TRP A 64 -9.39 2.69 -2.08
C TRP A 64 -10.69 2.31 -1.37
N ASN A 65 -11.84 2.74 -1.88
CA ASN A 65 -13.14 2.33 -1.35
C ASN A 65 -13.38 0.85 -1.55
N ILE A 66 -13.02 0.30 -2.71
CA ILE A 66 -13.12 -1.13 -2.99
C ILE A 66 -12.06 -1.90 -2.19
N ILE A 67 -10.80 -1.46 -2.23
CA ILE A 67 -9.68 -2.17 -1.60
C ILE A 67 -9.84 -2.27 -0.08
N LEU A 68 -10.24 -1.19 0.59
CA LEU A 68 -10.29 -1.13 2.05
C LEU A 68 -11.60 -1.68 2.65
N LYS A 69 -12.62 -1.92 1.82
CA LYS A 69 -13.95 -2.35 2.26
C LYS A 69 -13.90 -3.59 3.15
N GLY A 70 -14.33 -3.41 4.39
CA GLY A 70 -14.43 -4.48 5.39
C GLY A 70 -13.11 -4.91 6.02
N LEU A 71 -11.99 -4.20 5.80
CA LEU A 71 -10.69 -4.56 6.36
C LEU A 71 -10.44 -4.02 7.78
N LYS A 72 -11.26 -3.08 8.27
CA LYS A 72 -11.05 -2.38 9.55
C LYS A 72 -9.71 -1.64 9.58
N PRO A 73 -9.41 -0.78 8.56
CA PRO A 73 -8.17 -0.03 8.53
C PRO A 73 -8.05 0.91 9.73
N LYS A 74 -6.81 1.08 10.19
CA LYS A 74 -6.44 2.06 11.21
C LYS A 74 -5.48 3.07 10.59
N ILE A 75 -5.91 4.33 10.50
CA ILE A 75 -5.08 5.43 10.02
C ILE A 75 -3.98 5.71 11.05
N ARG A 76 -2.75 5.88 10.58
CA ARG A 76 -1.60 6.24 11.39
C ARG A 76 -1.19 7.68 11.12
N ASP A 77 -1.00 8.44 12.20
CA ASP A 77 -0.64 9.85 12.06
C ASP A 77 0.76 9.98 11.46
N LEU A 78 0.81 10.68 10.32
CA LEU A 78 2.00 10.92 9.52
C LEU A 78 3.15 11.53 10.34
N ARG A 79 2.84 12.33 11.36
CA ARG A 79 3.86 13.07 12.15
C ARG A 79 4.45 12.24 13.28
N THR A 80 3.77 11.19 13.71
CA THR A 80 4.14 10.45 14.95
C THR A 80 4.42 8.97 14.72
N THR A 81 3.95 8.39 13.61
CA THR A 81 4.20 6.99 13.27
C THR A 81 5.20 6.91 12.14
N LYS A 82 6.30 6.17 12.36
CA LYS A 82 7.32 5.91 11.35
C LYS A 82 7.71 4.44 11.32
N TYR A 83 7.96 3.94 10.12
CA TYR A 83 8.40 2.58 9.84
C TYR A 83 9.73 2.62 9.10
N LYS A 84 10.66 1.73 9.47
CA LYS A 84 11.94 1.56 8.79
C LYS A 84 11.90 0.24 8.02
N PHE A 85 12.22 0.27 6.72
CA PHE A 85 12.37 -0.95 5.95
C PHE A 85 13.43 -0.81 4.87
N MET A 86 13.97 -1.95 4.43
CA MET A 86 14.92 -2.02 3.34
C MET A 86 14.15 -2.13 2.01
N LYS A 87 14.37 -1.19 1.10
CA LYS A 87 13.82 -1.23 -0.25
C LYS A 87 14.90 -1.69 -1.23
N ARG A 88 14.55 -2.66 -2.07
CA ARG A 88 15.40 -3.09 -3.17
C ARG A 88 15.06 -2.31 -4.43
N SER A 89 16.05 -1.62 -5.00
CA SER A 89 15.93 -1.05 -6.34
C SER A 89 16.04 -2.14 -7.40
N MET A 90 15.42 -1.91 -8.56
CA MET A 90 15.60 -2.73 -9.77
C MET A 90 17.07 -2.89 -10.19
N TYR A 91 17.95 -1.96 -9.77
CA TYR A 91 19.38 -1.98 -10.04
C TYR A 91 20.23 -2.62 -8.92
N ARG A 92 19.62 -3.41 -8.01
CA ARG A 92 20.28 -4.16 -6.92
C ARG A 92 21.02 -3.35 -5.85
N ASN A 93 20.78 -2.04 -5.76
CA ASN A 93 21.15 -1.29 -4.56
C ASN A 93 20.00 -1.38 -3.54
N GLU A 94 20.34 -1.83 -2.34
CA GLU A 94 19.46 -1.78 -1.18
C GLU A 94 19.61 -0.43 -0.50
N TYR A 95 18.50 0.21 -0.16
CA TYR A 95 18.50 1.47 0.57
C TYR A 95 17.38 1.45 1.61
N VAL A 96 17.63 2.15 2.72
CA VAL A 96 16.65 2.30 3.79
C VAL A 96 15.65 3.37 3.38
N ILE A 97 14.36 3.09 3.61
CA ILE A 97 13.30 4.10 3.59
C ILE A 97 12.72 4.23 5.00
N TRP A 98 12.44 5.47 5.36
CA TRP A 98 11.61 5.83 6.50
C TRP A 98 10.23 6.22 5.98
N ARG A 99 9.22 5.42 6.31
CA ARG A 99 7.84 5.69 5.90
C ARG A 99 7.02 6.21 7.06
N HIS A 100 6.49 7.40 6.87
CA HIS A 100 5.66 8.11 7.82
C HIS A 100 4.18 7.80 7.57
N GLY A 101 3.38 7.63 8.63
CA GLY A 101 1.93 7.43 8.54
C GLY A 101 1.53 6.10 7.88
N GLY A 102 0.55 6.16 6.97
CA GLY A 102 -0.02 4.99 6.31
C GLY A 102 -1.31 4.48 6.95
N ILE A 103 -1.81 3.37 6.41
CA ILE A 103 -3.03 2.71 6.85
C ILE A 103 -2.71 1.27 7.27
N ASP A 104 -2.91 0.96 8.54
CA ASP A 104 -2.67 -0.40 9.04
C ASP A 104 -3.91 -1.28 8.87
N ILE A 105 -3.69 -2.51 8.42
CA ILE A 105 -4.59 -3.64 8.60
C ILE A 105 -3.88 -4.69 9.47
N GLN A 106 -4.61 -5.30 10.39
CA GLN A 106 -4.05 -6.31 11.30
C GLN A 106 -4.54 -7.70 10.91
N ARG A 107 -3.59 -8.63 10.73
CA ARG A 107 -3.85 -10.07 10.55
C ARG A 107 -4.22 -10.72 11.88
N ASP A 108 -4.94 -11.83 11.85
CA ASP A 108 -5.49 -12.49 13.05
C ASP A 108 -4.42 -12.90 14.08
N ASP A 109 -3.16 -13.12 13.66
CA ASP A 109 -2.04 -13.44 14.55
C ASP A 109 -1.29 -12.21 15.10
N GLY A 110 -1.79 -11.02 14.80
CA GLY A 110 -1.27 -9.74 15.28
C GLY A 110 -0.29 -9.05 14.33
N THR A 111 0.16 -9.71 13.25
CA THR A 111 1.02 -9.09 12.23
C THR A 111 0.33 -7.88 11.59
N ILE A 112 1.08 -6.80 11.35
CA ILE A 112 0.56 -5.55 10.78
C ILE A 112 0.97 -5.46 9.31
N GLY A 113 0.00 -5.19 8.44
CA GLY A 113 0.22 -4.79 7.05
C GLY A 113 -0.08 -3.30 6.93
N MET A 114 0.93 -2.49 6.66
CA MET A 114 0.78 -1.05 6.43
C MET A 114 0.66 -0.78 4.93
N ILE A 115 -0.50 -0.30 4.53
CA ILE A 115 -0.83 0.17 3.19
C ILE A 115 -0.36 1.62 3.05
N CYS A 116 0.26 1.95 1.92
CA CYS A 116 1.01 3.20 1.75
C CYS A 116 0.13 4.41 1.39
N LEU A 117 -1.18 4.25 1.34
CA LEU A 117 -2.11 5.36 1.24
C LEU A 117 -1.95 6.27 2.47
N LEU A 118 -1.96 7.60 2.29
CA LEU A 118 -1.71 8.58 3.36
C LEU A 118 -0.35 8.40 4.06
N SER A 119 0.66 7.95 3.32
CA SER A 119 2.03 7.86 3.80
C SER A 119 2.98 8.81 3.07
N PHE A 120 4.14 9.05 3.67
CA PHE A 120 5.23 9.82 3.09
C PHE A 120 6.55 9.04 3.22
N ASP A 121 7.28 8.93 2.11
CA ASP A 121 8.61 8.30 2.08
C ASP A 121 9.70 9.34 2.28
N ALA A 122 10.58 9.06 3.23
CA ALA A 122 11.78 9.81 3.52
C ALA A 122 13.02 8.92 3.31
N LEU A 123 14.08 9.50 2.76
CA LEU A 123 15.37 8.82 2.61
C LEU A 123 16.22 8.91 3.88
N GLU A 124 15.97 9.92 4.71
CA GLU A 124 16.63 10.13 6.00
C GLU A 124 15.61 10.08 7.15
N GLU A 125 16.02 9.63 8.33
CA GLU A 125 15.11 9.43 9.47
C GLU A 125 14.40 10.72 9.92
N ASN A 126 15.08 11.85 9.74
CA ASN A 126 14.63 13.16 10.18
C ASN A 126 14.33 14.09 8.98
N GLU A 127 14.10 13.52 7.79
CA GLU A 127 13.63 14.32 6.65
C GLU A 127 12.31 14.99 7.02
N GLU A 128 12.21 16.29 6.74
CA GLU A 128 10.98 17.03 6.99
C GLU A 128 9.87 16.51 6.08
N ILE A 129 8.71 16.21 6.68
CA ILE A 129 7.52 15.80 5.94
C ILE A 129 7.04 17.01 5.13
N SER A 130 6.93 16.85 3.81
CA SER A 130 6.48 17.95 2.95
C SER A 130 5.08 18.42 3.32
N GLN A 131 4.85 19.74 3.28
CA GLN A 131 3.55 20.33 3.61
C GLN A 131 2.41 19.76 2.76
N ILE A 132 2.65 19.48 1.47
CA ILE A 132 1.64 18.85 0.60
C ILE A 132 1.21 17.45 1.08
N ALA A 133 2.14 16.66 1.64
CA ALA A 133 1.81 15.37 2.23
C ALA A 133 1.00 15.52 3.52
N ILE A 134 1.31 16.55 4.33
CA ILE A 134 0.54 16.91 5.51
C ILE A 134 -0.89 17.31 5.12
N ASP A 135 -1.03 18.21 4.16
CA ASP A 135 -2.35 18.73 3.73
C ASP A 135 -3.22 17.60 3.17
N TYR A 136 -2.65 16.74 2.32
CA TYR A 136 -3.34 15.55 1.81
C TYR A 136 -3.72 14.57 2.93
N PHE A 137 -2.85 14.38 3.93
CA PHE A 137 -3.18 13.57 5.09
C PHE A 137 -4.35 14.14 5.89
N GLU A 138 -4.34 15.44 6.22
CA GLU A 138 -5.41 16.10 6.99
C GLU A 138 -6.77 16.04 6.26
N LYS A 139 -6.77 16.11 4.92
CA LYS A 139 -7.99 15.97 4.11
C LYS A 139 -8.74 14.66 4.34
N TYR A 140 -8.00 13.58 4.61
CA TYR A 140 -8.54 12.21 4.59
C TYR A 140 -8.41 11.42 5.89
N ARG A 141 -7.65 11.92 6.88
CA ARG A 141 -7.33 11.18 8.13
C ARG A 141 -8.54 10.77 8.96
N ASP A 142 -9.60 11.58 8.97
CA ASP A 142 -10.78 11.39 9.80
C ASP A 142 -11.96 10.78 9.03
N LYS A 143 -11.74 10.41 7.76
CA LYS A 143 -12.75 9.75 6.94
C LYS A 143 -12.95 8.31 7.40
N ASP A 144 -14.18 7.83 7.32
CA ASP A 144 -14.49 6.44 7.62
C ASP A 144 -14.16 5.53 6.42
N TRP A 145 -12.89 5.14 6.34
CA TRP A 145 -12.39 4.19 5.34
C TRP A 145 -12.99 2.78 5.47
N ASN A 146 -13.75 2.47 6.53
CA ASN A 146 -14.48 1.21 6.63
C ASN A 146 -15.76 1.18 5.80
N SER A 147 -16.38 2.35 5.59
CA SER A 147 -17.64 2.44 4.85
C SER A 147 -17.49 1.95 3.41
N GLY A 148 -16.32 2.16 2.81
CA GLY A 148 -16.10 1.98 1.37
C GLY A 148 -16.83 3.05 0.55
N GLU A 149 -17.12 4.21 1.15
CA GLU A 149 -17.87 5.32 0.54
C GLU A 149 -17.17 6.67 0.80
N VAL A 150 -15.85 6.67 0.97
CA VAL A 150 -15.07 7.91 1.12
C VAL A 150 -15.03 8.64 -0.21
N GLU A 151 -15.51 9.88 -0.24
CA GLU A 151 -15.37 10.77 -1.38
C GLU A 151 -13.90 11.18 -1.52
N ILE A 152 -13.27 10.78 -2.62
CA ILE A 152 -11.92 11.17 -2.99
C ILE A 152 -12.05 12.22 -4.08
N GLU A 153 -11.63 13.44 -3.77
CA GLU A 153 -11.65 14.54 -4.72
C GLU A 153 -10.62 14.31 -5.84
N GLU A 154 -10.90 14.86 -7.02
CA GLU A 154 -9.91 14.90 -8.10
C GLU A 154 -8.67 15.66 -7.63
N ASP A 155 -7.50 15.13 -7.94
CA ASP A 155 -6.24 15.77 -7.58
C ASP A 155 -6.11 17.13 -8.27
N THR A 156 -5.75 18.14 -7.49
CA THR A 156 -5.22 19.41 -7.98
C THR A 156 -3.92 19.19 -8.77
N ILE A 157 -3.53 20.17 -9.59
CA ILE A 157 -2.24 20.13 -10.32
C ILE A 157 -1.06 19.91 -9.35
N VAL A 158 -1.11 20.52 -8.17
CA VAL A 158 -0.06 20.39 -7.14
C VAL A 158 0.00 18.96 -6.58
N GLU A 159 -1.16 18.34 -6.33
CA GLU A 159 -1.22 16.93 -5.88
C GLU A 159 -0.72 15.97 -6.98
N GLN A 160 -1.07 16.22 -8.25
CA GLN A 160 -0.57 15.45 -9.39
C GLN A 160 0.96 15.53 -9.50
N GLU A 161 1.52 16.74 -9.44
CA GLU A 161 2.97 16.95 -9.41
C GLU A 161 3.63 16.27 -8.20
N ALA A 162 3.01 16.38 -7.02
CA ALA A 162 3.50 15.72 -5.81
C ALA A 162 3.56 14.18 -5.96
N ARG A 163 2.61 13.55 -6.65
CA ARG A 163 2.67 12.11 -6.97
C ARG A 163 3.82 11.78 -7.92
N ILE A 164 4.06 12.62 -8.93
CA ILE A 164 5.18 12.45 -9.88
C ILE A 164 6.52 12.47 -9.14
N TYR A 165 6.70 13.42 -8.23
CA TYR A 165 7.91 13.55 -7.42
C TYR A 165 7.99 12.62 -6.21
N GLY A 166 7.00 11.73 -6.03
CA GLY A 166 6.98 10.74 -4.94
C GLY A 166 6.73 11.35 -3.55
N ARG A 167 6.14 12.54 -3.48
CA ARG A 167 5.71 13.21 -2.24
C ARG A 167 4.32 12.76 -1.78
N LEU A 168 3.53 12.19 -2.69
CA LEU A 168 2.28 11.48 -2.42
C LEU A 168 2.32 10.07 -3.03
N ALA A 169 1.56 9.13 -2.47
CA ALA A 169 1.41 7.79 -3.03
C ALA A 169 0.90 7.87 -4.48
N ARG A 170 1.34 6.98 -5.38
CA ARG A 170 0.84 6.99 -6.76
C ARG A 170 -0.60 6.47 -6.81
N ASP A 171 -1.41 7.08 -7.65
CA ASP A 171 -2.81 6.75 -7.91
C ASP A 171 -2.99 5.38 -8.58
N ASN A 172 -2.02 4.93 -9.36
CA ASN A 172 -2.01 3.64 -10.06
C ASN A 172 -1.15 2.56 -9.39
N TYR A 173 -0.82 2.72 -8.10
CA TYR A 173 0.06 1.80 -7.40
C TYR A 173 -0.45 1.46 -6.00
N PHE A 174 -0.77 0.19 -5.80
CA PHE A 174 -1.03 -0.34 -4.48
C PHE A 174 0.29 -0.86 -3.88
N GLU A 175 0.57 -0.51 -2.62
CA GLU A 175 1.70 -1.06 -1.89
C GLU A 175 1.31 -1.32 -0.43
N MET A 176 1.70 -2.48 0.07
CA MET A 176 1.63 -2.85 1.48
C MET A 176 2.96 -3.42 1.95
N ILE A 177 3.43 -2.95 3.10
CA ILE A 177 4.61 -3.45 3.81
C ILE A 177 4.14 -4.17 5.06
N VAL A 178 4.69 -5.36 5.31
CA VAL A 178 4.29 -6.19 6.44
C VAL A 178 5.34 -6.12 7.53
N PHE A 179 4.87 -5.84 8.74
CA PHE A 179 5.67 -5.80 9.96
C PHE A 179 5.18 -6.91 10.89
N ASP A 180 6.03 -7.91 11.09
CA ASP A 180 5.82 -8.88 12.15
C ASP A 180 6.42 -8.35 13.46
N PRO A 181 5.60 -8.02 14.47
CA PRO A 181 6.10 -7.54 15.77
C PRO A 181 6.98 -8.58 16.48
N LYS A 182 6.94 -9.87 16.09
CA LYS A 182 7.80 -10.92 16.65
C LYS A 182 9.19 -10.97 16.01
N LEU A 183 9.36 -10.38 14.83
CA LEU A 183 10.62 -10.39 14.06
C LEU A 183 11.32 -9.03 14.03
N ASN A 184 10.58 -7.94 14.28
CA ASN A 184 11.07 -6.56 14.17
C ASN A 184 11.23 -5.85 15.53
N SER A 185 11.79 -6.54 16.54
CA SER A 185 12.32 -5.85 17.73
C SER A 185 13.62 -5.13 17.34
N PHE A 186 13.53 -3.83 17.06
CA PHE A 186 14.69 -2.94 16.98
C PHE A 186 15.18 -2.57 18.37
#